data_AF-A0A538QF43-F1
#
_entry.id   AF-A0A538QF43-F1
#
_cell.length_a   1.000
_cell.length_b   1.000
_cell.length_c   1.000
_cell.angle_alpha   90.00
_cell.angle_beta   90.00
_cell.angle_gamma   90.00
#
_symmetry.space_group_name_H-M   'P 1'
#
loop_
_entity.id
_entity.type
_entity.pdbx_description
1 polymer ?
#
loop_
_entity_poly.entity_id
_entity_poly.type
_entity_poly.pdbx_seq_one_letter_code
_entity_poly.pdbx_strand_id
1 'polypeptide(L)'
;MAKGLRVHFVAEDSVRADPRQLAPLFDRVGELGAVSAIVCDTVGVMTPQTMDHHVRALRDGMKRPLDLGIHCHNDYGLATANTLSAVGAGCTVVTSTVNGLGERAGNAMFEEVVCALDDLYQAKLTIDKMTLMRLSDAVAQASGMFIVPTKPVVGHNVFRHESGVHVDGMLKDPSTYESICPKPLGRAHEFVLGKHSGGGLISLMLAEKGIAAAPELTQRILDRVKAAKVSTNKAAIRVMAARLTELWSRYLSFSDEEFWAIVYEEMSRPVARPRGRSTLAKGTQPITMRASRSRNRASL
;
A
#
# COMPACT_ATOMS: atom_id res chain seq x y z
N MET A 1 -15.30 -13.58 -23.14
CA MET A 1 -16.48 -13.31 -24.01
C MET A 1 -17.44 -14.47 -24.15
N ALA A 2 -17.09 -15.54 -24.86
CA ALA A 2 -18.03 -16.63 -25.15
C ALA A 2 -18.65 -17.33 -23.91
N LYS A 3 -18.06 -17.13 -22.71
CA LYS A 3 -18.55 -17.65 -21.43
C LYS A 3 -19.24 -16.60 -20.54
N GLY A 4 -19.57 -15.41 -21.05
CA GLY A 4 -20.19 -14.32 -20.28
C GLY A 4 -19.26 -13.59 -19.29
N LEU A 5 -17.95 -13.88 -19.31
CA LEU A 5 -16.96 -13.24 -18.44
C LEU A 5 -16.49 -11.89 -19.01
N ARG A 6 -16.35 -10.89 -18.13
CA ARG A 6 -15.66 -9.62 -18.41
C ARG A 6 -14.16 -9.84 -18.47
N VAL A 7 -13.49 -9.17 -19.40
CA VAL A 7 -12.05 -9.31 -19.64
C VAL A 7 -11.40 -7.94 -19.47
N HIS A 8 -10.47 -7.86 -18.52
CA HIS A 8 -9.60 -6.71 -18.35
C HIS A 8 -8.22 -7.09 -18.88
N PHE A 9 -7.65 -6.24 -19.75
CA PHE A 9 -6.29 -6.44 -20.25
C PHE A 9 -5.32 -5.67 -19.37
N VAL A 10 -4.23 -6.29 -18.94
CA VAL A 10 -3.21 -5.65 -18.10
C VAL A 10 -1.92 -5.59 -18.90
N ALA A 11 -1.37 -4.38 -19.07
CA ALA A 11 -0.15 -4.16 -19.82
C ALA A 11 1.02 -3.93 -18.85
N GLU A 12 1.81 -4.96 -18.61
CA GLU A 12 2.99 -4.89 -17.74
C GLU A 12 3.97 -3.81 -18.22
N ASP A 13 4.48 -3.03 -17.27
CA ASP A 13 5.49 -1.98 -17.45
C ASP A 13 5.15 -0.95 -18.55
N SER A 14 3.86 -0.77 -18.85
CA SER A 14 3.41 0.01 -19.99
C SER A 14 3.81 1.49 -19.89
N VAL A 15 3.99 2.03 -18.69
CA VAL A 15 4.38 3.44 -18.52
C VAL A 15 5.77 3.77 -19.11
N ARG A 16 6.62 2.75 -19.31
CA ARG A 16 7.93 2.89 -19.97
C ARG A 16 7.92 2.56 -21.46
N ALA A 17 6.78 2.13 -22.00
CA ALA A 17 6.59 1.97 -23.43
C ALA A 17 6.12 3.29 -24.08
N ASP A 18 6.32 3.43 -25.40
CA ASP A 18 5.83 4.59 -26.14
C ASP A 18 4.29 4.54 -26.24
N PRO A 19 3.55 5.56 -25.76
CA PRO A 19 2.09 5.61 -25.88
C PRO A 19 1.57 5.42 -27.31
N ARG A 20 2.34 5.85 -28.33
CA ARG A 20 1.99 5.69 -29.75
C ARG A 20 2.00 4.23 -30.20
N GLN A 21 2.75 3.37 -29.52
CA GLN A 21 2.79 1.93 -29.76
C GLN A 21 1.73 1.19 -28.94
N LEU A 22 1.40 1.70 -27.75
CA LEU A 22 0.37 1.13 -26.89
C LEU A 22 -1.05 1.39 -27.39
N ALA A 23 -1.34 2.58 -27.93
CA ALA A 23 -2.69 2.93 -28.36
C ALA A 23 -3.28 1.96 -29.40
N PRO A 24 -2.58 1.56 -30.48
CA PRO A 24 -3.10 0.57 -31.42
C PRO A 24 -3.34 -0.81 -30.80
N LEU A 25 -2.51 -1.20 -29.81
CA LEU A 25 -2.69 -2.44 -29.06
C LEU A 25 -3.98 -2.37 -28.24
N PHE A 26 -4.22 -1.26 -27.55
CA PHE A 26 -5.40 -1.07 -26.71
C PHE A 26 -6.67 -0.99 -27.56
N ASP A 27 -6.63 -0.29 -28.70
CA ASP A 27 -7.72 -0.31 -29.70
C ASP A 27 -8.04 -1.75 -30.13
N ARG A 28 -7.00 -2.54 -30.45
CA ARG A 28 -7.18 -3.92 -30.88
C ARG A 28 -7.75 -4.82 -29.78
N VAL A 29 -7.31 -4.63 -28.56
CA VAL A 29 -7.80 -5.35 -27.39
C VAL A 29 -9.28 -5.03 -27.11
N GLY A 30 -9.67 -3.76 -27.25
CA GLY A 30 -11.07 -3.34 -27.20
C GLY A 30 -11.92 -3.97 -28.30
N GLU A 31 -11.41 -4.10 -29.53
CA GLU A 31 -12.10 -4.79 -30.64
C GLU A 31 -12.34 -6.28 -30.36
N LEU A 32 -11.41 -6.93 -29.67
CA LEU A 32 -11.56 -8.31 -29.21
C LEU A 32 -12.49 -8.42 -28.00
N GLY A 33 -12.96 -7.28 -27.50
CA GLY A 33 -14.06 -7.11 -26.58
C GLY A 33 -13.64 -6.69 -25.17
N ALA A 34 -12.35 -6.60 -24.84
CA ALA A 34 -11.95 -6.25 -23.47
C ALA A 34 -12.71 -5.02 -22.95
N VAL A 35 -13.15 -5.09 -21.69
CA VAL A 35 -13.95 -4.00 -21.09
C VAL A 35 -13.06 -2.86 -20.62
N SER A 36 -11.79 -3.14 -20.31
CA SER A 36 -10.80 -2.13 -20.00
C SER A 36 -9.38 -2.60 -20.33
N ALA A 37 -8.46 -1.65 -20.49
CA ALA A 37 -7.02 -1.88 -20.52
C ALA A 37 -6.33 -1.12 -19.37
N ILE A 38 -5.49 -1.80 -18.61
CA ILE A 38 -4.85 -1.29 -17.40
C ILE A 38 -3.39 -0.98 -17.73
N VAL A 39 -3.03 0.29 -17.53
CA VAL A 39 -1.67 0.83 -17.62
C VAL A 39 -0.95 0.53 -16.29
N CYS A 40 0.30 0.06 -16.34
CA CYS A 40 1.05 -0.35 -15.17
C CYS A 40 2.38 0.40 -15.01
N ASP A 41 2.55 1.10 -13.89
CA ASP A 41 3.87 1.53 -13.38
C ASP A 41 4.47 0.40 -12.54
N THR A 42 4.96 -0.63 -13.23
CA THR A 42 5.40 -1.91 -12.63
C THR A 42 6.63 -1.74 -11.75
N VAL A 43 7.50 -0.79 -12.08
CA VAL A 43 8.74 -0.50 -11.35
C VAL A 43 8.62 0.70 -10.42
N GLY A 44 7.47 1.38 -10.40
CA GLY A 44 7.17 2.46 -9.46
C GLY A 44 7.96 3.75 -9.71
N VAL A 45 8.27 4.09 -10.97
CA VAL A 45 9.20 5.18 -11.33
C VAL A 45 8.52 6.45 -11.83
N MET A 46 7.21 6.42 -12.03
CA MET A 46 6.51 7.58 -12.57
C MET A 46 6.39 8.68 -11.53
N THR A 47 6.34 9.93 -11.99
CA THR A 47 5.88 11.06 -11.18
C THR A 47 4.43 11.38 -11.57
N PRO A 48 3.69 12.13 -10.74
CA PRO A 48 2.31 12.48 -11.08
C PRO A 48 2.21 13.20 -12.43
N GLN A 49 3.17 14.07 -12.75
CA GLN A 49 3.19 14.84 -14.00
C GLN A 49 3.48 13.95 -15.22
N THR A 50 4.44 13.02 -15.11
CA THR A 50 4.73 12.10 -16.22
C THR A 50 3.60 11.09 -16.39
N MET A 51 2.92 10.70 -15.31
CA MET A 51 1.75 9.83 -15.35
C MET A 51 0.58 10.49 -16.09
N ASP A 52 0.25 11.74 -15.73
CA ASP A 52 -0.81 12.50 -16.42
C ASP A 52 -0.51 12.62 -17.92
N HIS A 53 0.73 13.03 -18.25
CA HIS A 53 1.16 13.15 -19.65
C HIS A 53 1.05 11.81 -20.40
N HIS A 54 1.53 10.71 -19.80
CA HIS A 54 1.51 9.40 -20.42
C HIS A 54 0.08 8.92 -20.70
N VAL A 55 -0.83 9.04 -19.72
CA VAL A 55 -2.23 8.64 -19.87
C VAL A 55 -2.96 9.49 -20.91
N ARG A 56 -2.74 10.82 -20.92
CA ARG A 56 -3.32 11.70 -21.95
C ARG A 56 -2.80 11.35 -23.35
N ALA A 57 -1.48 11.19 -23.51
CA ALA A 57 -0.89 10.83 -24.80
C ALA A 57 -1.40 9.47 -25.31
N LEU A 58 -1.57 8.49 -24.41
CA LEU A 58 -2.15 7.19 -24.75
C LEU A 58 -3.60 7.35 -25.22
N ARG A 59 -4.44 8.05 -24.45
CA ARG A 59 -5.84 8.26 -24.79
C ARG A 59 -6.00 9.03 -26.11
N ASP A 60 -5.22 10.07 -26.31
CA ASP A 60 -5.27 10.90 -27.52
C ASP A 60 -4.82 10.10 -28.77
N GLY A 61 -3.98 9.08 -28.59
CA GLY A 61 -3.58 8.15 -29.64
C GLY A 61 -4.59 7.04 -29.94
N MET A 62 -5.50 6.74 -29.01
CA MET A 62 -6.53 5.71 -29.18
C MET A 62 -7.64 6.21 -30.10
N LYS A 63 -8.11 5.34 -30.99
CA LYS A 63 -9.17 5.65 -31.96
C LYS A 63 -10.53 5.14 -31.52
N ARG A 64 -10.58 4.29 -30.49
CA ARG A 64 -11.80 3.66 -29.99
C ARG A 64 -11.98 3.92 -28.49
N PRO A 65 -13.23 4.04 -28.03
CA PRO A 65 -13.51 4.10 -26.61
C PRO A 65 -13.21 2.73 -25.97
N LEU A 66 -12.34 2.73 -24.97
CA LEU A 66 -12.06 1.61 -24.07
C LEU A 66 -11.74 2.21 -22.71
N ASP A 67 -12.32 1.67 -21.63
CA ASP A 67 -12.00 2.15 -20.29
C ASP A 67 -10.52 1.94 -20.00
N LEU A 68 -9.85 2.99 -19.55
CA LEU A 68 -8.47 2.92 -19.12
C LEU A 68 -8.41 2.70 -17.61
N GLY A 69 -7.56 1.77 -17.21
CA GLY A 69 -7.23 1.55 -15.83
C GLY A 69 -5.79 1.86 -15.49
N ILE A 70 -5.50 1.92 -14.19
CA ILE A 70 -4.17 2.21 -13.67
C ILE A 70 -3.78 1.23 -12.55
N HIS A 71 -2.51 0.84 -12.56
CA HIS A 71 -1.83 0.07 -11.54
C HIS A 71 -0.48 0.72 -11.24
N CYS A 72 -0.25 1.13 -9.98
CA CYS A 72 0.99 1.82 -9.60
C CYS A 72 1.68 1.08 -8.45
N HIS A 73 2.97 0.82 -8.63
CA HIS A 73 3.87 0.42 -7.54
C HIS A 73 4.43 1.64 -6.79
N ASN A 74 4.89 1.41 -5.55
CA ASN A 74 5.15 2.45 -4.57
C ASN A 74 6.63 2.63 -4.20
N ASP A 75 7.56 2.26 -5.07
CA ASP A 75 9.01 2.26 -4.81
C ASP A 75 9.56 3.61 -4.33
N TYR A 76 9.01 4.74 -4.82
CA TYR A 76 9.34 6.10 -4.35
C TYR A 76 8.26 6.75 -3.48
N GLY A 77 7.26 5.99 -3.02
CA GLY A 77 6.14 6.54 -2.24
C GLY A 77 5.12 7.34 -3.08
N LEU A 78 5.13 7.17 -4.41
CA LEU A 78 4.31 7.94 -5.33
C LEU A 78 3.08 7.20 -5.87
N ALA A 79 2.83 5.95 -5.46
CA ALA A 79 1.77 5.13 -6.07
C ALA A 79 0.38 5.77 -5.96
N THR A 80 -0.02 6.19 -4.75
CA THR A 80 -1.30 6.86 -4.51
C THR A 80 -1.41 8.14 -5.35
N ALA A 81 -0.36 8.97 -5.37
CA ALA A 81 -0.36 10.22 -6.14
C ALA A 81 -0.43 9.98 -7.66
N ASN A 82 0.30 8.99 -8.17
CA ASN A 82 0.26 8.60 -9.58
C ASN A 82 -1.10 8.04 -9.98
N THR A 83 -1.71 7.22 -9.12
CA THR A 83 -3.07 6.70 -9.32
C THR A 83 -4.09 7.85 -9.43
N LEU A 84 -4.06 8.82 -8.51
CA LEU A 84 -4.94 9.98 -8.55
C LEU A 84 -4.70 10.85 -9.80
N SER A 85 -3.42 11.01 -10.19
CA SER A 85 -3.04 11.73 -11.41
C SER A 85 -3.60 11.04 -12.66
N ALA A 86 -3.47 9.71 -12.76
CA ALA A 86 -4.03 8.93 -13.87
C ALA A 86 -5.56 9.03 -13.93
N VAL A 87 -6.25 9.05 -12.78
CA VAL A 87 -7.71 9.28 -12.72
C VAL A 87 -8.05 10.68 -13.26
N GLY A 88 -7.33 11.72 -12.82
CA GLY A 88 -7.49 13.09 -13.36
C GLY A 88 -7.15 13.21 -14.85
N ALA A 89 -6.31 12.32 -15.37
CA ALA A 89 -5.98 12.18 -16.77
C ALA A 89 -7.02 11.37 -17.57
N GLY A 90 -8.00 10.73 -16.93
CA GLY A 90 -9.14 10.06 -17.57
C GLY A 90 -9.21 8.54 -17.35
N CYS A 91 -8.37 7.95 -16.51
CA CYS A 91 -8.55 6.54 -16.11
C CYS A 91 -9.80 6.39 -15.23
N THR A 92 -10.61 5.37 -15.52
CA THR A 92 -11.88 5.08 -14.83
C THR A 92 -11.81 3.78 -14.01
N VAL A 93 -10.79 2.94 -14.23
CA VAL A 93 -10.58 1.68 -13.50
C VAL A 93 -9.33 1.79 -12.63
N VAL A 94 -9.49 1.77 -11.31
CA VAL A 94 -8.35 1.84 -10.39
C VAL A 94 -8.04 0.48 -9.80
N THR A 95 -6.78 0.07 -9.85
CA THR A 95 -6.28 -1.08 -9.08
C THR A 95 -5.43 -0.57 -7.92
N SER A 96 -5.62 -1.18 -6.75
CA SER A 96 -4.94 -0.85 -5.50
C SER A 96 -4.99 -2.05 -4.57
N THR A 97 -4.29 -1.98 -3.45
CA THR A 97 -4.31 -3.03 -2.43
C THR A 97 -4.51 -2.44 -1.05
N VAL A 98 -5.22 -3.17 -0.19
CA VAL A 98 -5.42 -2.79 1.21
C VAL A 98 -4.06 -2.74 1.89
N ASN A 99 -3.79 -1.68 2.64
CA ASN A 99 -2.51 -1.41 3.30
C ASN A 99 -1.32 -1.29 2.34
N GLY A 100 -1.55 -1.20 1.02
CA GLY A 100 -0.50 -1.14 0.02
C GLY A 100 0.26 -2.45 -0.18
N LEU A 101 -0.26 -3.61 0.24
CA LEU A 101 0.42 -4.89 0.04
C LEU A 101 0.75 -5.16 -1.44
N GLY A 102 1.91 -5.75 -1.71
CA GLY A 102 2.35 -6.08 -3.05
C GLY A 102 3.85 -6.34 -3.09
N GLU A 103 4.39 -6.47 -4.29
CA GLU A 103 5.83 -6.62 -4.49
C GLU A 103 6.61 -5.41 -3.97
N ARG A 104 7.79 -5.64 -3.38
CA ARG A 104 8.74 -4.61 -2.94
C ARG A 104 8.13 -3.63 -1.93
N ALA A 105 8.07 -2.33 -2.26
CA ALA A 105 7.43 -1.29 -1.47
C ALA A 105 5.89 -1.29 -1.56
N GLY A 106 5.33 -2.22 -2.35
CA GLY A 106 3.90 -2.40 -2.49
C GLY A 106 3.26 -1.58 -3.60
N ASN A 107 1.94 -1.43 -3.50
CA ASN A 107 1.10 -0.79 -4.50
C ASN A 107 0.40 0.46 -3.94
N ALA A 108 -0.35 1.16 -4.80
CA ALA A 108 -1.26 2.22 -4.38
C ALA A 108 -2.20 1.70 -3.27
N MET A 109 -2.32 2.47 -2.19
CA MET A 109 -2.99 2.03 -0.98
C MET A 109 -4.49 2.30 -1.10
N PHE A 110 -5.31 1.24 -1.01
CA PHE A 110 -6.75 1.29 -1.27
C PHE A 110 -7.45 2.35 -0.42
N GLU A 111 -7.23 2.32 0.89
CA GLU A 111 -7.83 3.25 1.85
C GLU A 111 -7.44 4.71 1.59
N GLU A 112 -6.21 4.98 1.13
CA GLU A 112 -5.75 6.32 0.81
C GLU A 112 -6.37 6.83 -0.49
N VAL A 113 -6.39 5.98 -1.52
CA VAL A 113 -7.00 6.30 -2.82
C VAL A 113 -8.49 6.55 -2.67
N VAL A 114 -9.21 5.71 -1.92
CA VAL A 114 -10.65 5.87 -1.67
C VAL A 114 -10.95 7.19 -0.96
N CYS A 115 -10.24 7.48 0.14
CA CYS A 115 -10.47 8.73 0.88
C CYS A 115 -10.10 9.95 0.03
N ALA A 116 -8.99 9.92 -0.69
CA ALA A 116 -8.62 11.03 -1.56
C ALA A 116 -9.65 11.25 -2.68
N LEU A 117 -10.08 10.20 -3.38
CA LEU A 117 -11.07 10.30 -4.44
C LEU A 117 -12.41 10.85 -3.93
N ASP A 118 -12.88 10.38 -2.78
CA ASP A 118 -14.14 10.84 -2.18
C ASP A 118 -14.01 12.26 -1.61
N ASP A 119 -13.07 12.49 -0.69
CA ASP A 119 -12.98 13.73 0.08
C ASP A 119 -12.37 14.90 -0.72
N LEU A 120 -11.36 14.64 -1.57
CA LEU A 120 -10.63 15.69 -2.29
C LEU A 120 -11.10 15.87 -3.73
N TYR A 121 -11.44 14.76 -4.41
CA TYR A 121 -11.89 14.80 -5.81
C TYR A 121 -13.41 14.73 -5.94
N GLN A 122 -14.15 14.56 -4.84
CA GLN A 122 -15.62 14.51 -4.81
C GLN A 122 -16.17 13.45 -5.79
N ALA A 123 -15.41 12.37 -5.96
CA ALA A 123 -15.77 11.25 -6.82
C ALA A 123 -16.92 10.46 -6.18
N LYS A 124 -17.93 10.12 -6.98
CA LYS A 124 -19.05 9.29 -6.51
C LYS A 124 -18.61 7.83 -6.40
N LEU A 125 -18.18 7.42 -5.23
CA LEU A 125 -17.83 6.03 -4.93
C LEU A 125 -19.01 5.29 -4.28
N THR A 126 -19.08 3.98 -4.49
CA THR A 126 -20.04 3.08 -3.82
C THR A 126 -19.43 2.39 -2.60
N ILE A 127 -18.30 2.90 -2.10
CA ILE A 127 -17.51 2.28 -1.03
C ILE A 127 -17.91 2.86 0.32
N ASP A 128 -18.26 1.99 1.26
CA ASP A 128 -18.55 2.40 2.63
C ASP A 128 -17.24 2.60 3.42
N LYS A 129 -16.87 3.87 3.59
CA LYS A 129 -15.65 4.29 4.31
C LYS A 129 -15.63 3.83 5.78
N MET A 130 -16.78 3.57 6.40
CA MET A 130 -16.86 3.08 7.78
C MET A 130 -16.20 1.70 7.94
N THR A 131 -16.07 0.94 6.85
CA THR A 131 -15.50 -0.41 6.87
C THR A 131 -13.98 -0.45 6.67
N LEU A 132 -13.36 0.67 6.26
CA LEU A 132 -11.94 0.71 5.87
C LEU A 132 -11.00 0.29 6.99
N MET A 133 -11.25 0.74 8.23
CA MET A 133 -10.44 0.36 9.39
C MET A 133 -10.47 -1.14 9.63
N ARG A 134 -11.66 -1.73 9.67
CA ARG A 134 -11.82 -3.18 9.89
C ARG A 134 -11.19 -3.98 8.75
N LEU A 135 -11.28 -3.50 7.52
CA LEU A 135 -10.65 -4.14 6.36
C LEU A 135 -9.12 -4.08 6.47
N SER A 136 -8.57 -2.92 6.81
CA SER A 136 -7.14 -2.70 7.05
C SER A 136 -6.62 -3.63 8.15
N ASP A 137 -7.31 -3.72 9.29
CA ASP A 137 -6.94 -4.59 10.41
C ASP A 137 -7.00 -6.07 10.02
N ALA A 138 -8.06 -6.50 9.31
CA ALA A 138 -8.20 -7.89 8.87
C ALA A 138 -7.06 -8.31 7.93
N VAL A 139 -6.67 -7.42 7.01
CA VAL A 139 -5.54 -7.67 6.09
C VAL A 139 -4.20 -7.65 6.83
N ALA A 140 -4.01 -6.74 7.80
CA ALA A 140 -2.81 -6.72 8.63
C ALA A 140 -2.64 -8.02 9.44
N GLN A 141 -3.73 -8.52 10.04
CA GLN A 141 -3.74 -9.78 10.75
C GLN A 141 -3.45 -10.98 9.84
N ALA A 142 -4.08 -11.03 8.66
CA ALA A 142 -3.90 -12.14 7.73
C ALA A 142 -2.50 -12.19 7.09
N SER A 143 -1.92 -11.02 6.79
CA SER A 143 -0.59 -10.91 6.17
C SER A 143 0.56 -10.95 7.18
N GLY A 144 0.29 -10.72 8.47
CA GLY A 144 1.33 -10.53 9.49
C GLY A 144 2.08 -9.19 9.36
N MET A 145 1.65 -8.30 8.45
CA MET A 145 2.24 -6.99 8.25
C MET A 145 1.62 -5.98 9.20
N PHE A 146 2.44 -5.40 10.07
CA PHE A 146 2.00 -4.41 11.05
C PHE A 146 1.72 -3.05 10.41
N ILE A 147 0.63 -2.39 10.83
CA ILE A 147 0.28 -1.03 10.42
C ILE A 147 1.08 -0.02 11.24
N VAL A 148 1.92 0.77 10.57
CA VAL A 148 2.66 1.84 11.25
C VAL A 148 1.69 2.88 11.85
N PRO A 149 1.92 3.38 13.08
CA PRO A 149 1.00 4.30 13.74
C PRO A 149 0.73 5.59 12.96
N THR A 150 1.65 6.01 12.11
CA THR A 150 1.56 7.23 11.30
C THR A 150 1.08 6.99 9.87
N LYS A 151 0.62 5.76 9.54
CA LYS A 151 0.08 5.45 8.22
C LYS A 151 -1.11 6.36 7.92
N PRO A 152 -1.19 7.01 6.74
CA PRO A 152 -2.35 7.83 6.39
C PRO A 152 -3.68 7.05 6.52
N VAL A 153 -4.75 7.76 6.88
CA VAL A 153 -6.12 7.24 7.09
C VAL A 153 -6.26 6.25 8.26
N VAL A 154 -5.55 5.13 8.22
CA VAL A 154 -5.76 3.98 9.13
C VAL A 154 -4.76 3.91 10.28
N GLY A 155 -3.72 4.75 10.28
CA GLY A 155 -2.74 4.78 11.36
C GLY A 155 -3.35 5.17 12.69
N HIS A 156 -2.84 4.56 13.77
CA HIS A 156 -3.27 4.82 15.15
C HIS A 156 -3.22 6.32 15.52
N ASN A 157 -2.21 7.04 15.05
CA ASN A 157 -1.95 8.44 15.42
C ASN A 157 -2.67 9.47 14.53
N VAL A 158 -3.34 9.07 13.45
CA VAL A 158 -3.85 10.02 12.43
C VAL A 158 -4.86 11.03 13.00
N PHE A 159 -5.69 10.62 13.96
CA PHE A 159 -6.71 11.47 14.60
C PHE A 159 -6.37 11.81 16.07
N ARG A 160 -5.08 11.72 16.42
CA ARG A 160 -4.60 11.96 17.78
C ARG A 160 -3.90 13.30 17.87
N HIS A 161 -4.35 14.15 18.79
CA HIS A 161 -3.84 15.52 18.95
C HIS A 161 -3.24 15.70 20.35
N GLU A 162 -1.94 15.99 20.41
CA GLU A 162 -1.21 16.26 21.67
C GLU A 162 -0.97 17.76 21.91
N SER A 163 -0.64 18.50 20.84
CA SER A 163 -0.16 19.88 20.93
C SER A 163 -1.22 20.81 21.49
N GLY A 164 -0.86 21.61 22.51
CA GLY A 164 -1.78 22.56 23.14
C GLY A 164 -2.46 23.52 22.16
N VAL A 165 -1.74 23.99 21.14
CA VAL A 165 -2.29 24.87 20.09
C VAL A 165 -3.24 24.13 19.14
N HIS A 166 -2.98 22.85 18.85
CA HIS A 166 -3.88 22.05 18.01
C HIS A 166 -5.18 21.76 18.76
N VAL A 167 -5.08 21.36 20.04
CA VAL A 167 -6.24 21.10 20.88
C VAL A 167 -7.10 22.35 21.04
N ASP A 168 -6.50 23.50 21.36
CA ASP A 168 -7.22 24.76 21.48
C ASP A 168 -7.93 25.16 20.19
N GLY A 169 -7.27 25.01 19.03
CA GLY A 169 -7.89 25.27 17.73
C GLY A 169 -9.07 24.34 17.45
N MET A 170 -8.91 23.03 17.67
CA MET A 170 -10.00 22.07 17.43
C MET A 170 -11.19 22.22 18.39
N LEU A 171 -10.95 22.68 19.62
CA LEU A 171 -12.03 22.96 20.58
C LEU A 171 -12.89 24.16 20.14
N LYS A 172 -12.31 25.09 19.37
CA LYS A 172 -13.03 26.24 18.80
C LYS A 172 -13.72 25.87 17.49
N ASP A 173 -12.97 25.25 16.59
CA ASP A 173 -13.44 24.77 15.30
C ASP A 173 -12.62 23.54 14.88
N PRO A 174 -13.21 22.33 14.90
CA PRO A 174 -12.54 21.09 14.48
C PRO A 174 -11.90 21.19 13.08
N SER A 175 -12.52 21.93 12.15
CA SER A 175 -12.03 22.04 10.77
C SER A 175 -10.65 22.69 10.67
N THR A 176 -10.22 23.44 11.69
CA THR A 176 -8.90 24.10 11.76
C THR A 176 -7.75 23.11 11.60
N TYR A 177 -7.89 21.88 12.11
CA TYR A 177 -6.84 20.85 12.08
C TYR A 177 -7.35 19.48 11.59
N GLU A 178 -8.59 19.41 11.09
CA GLU A 178 -9.21 18.19 10.57
C GLU A 178 -9.04 18.13 9.04
N SER A 179 -7.89 17.63 8.58
CA SER A 179 -7.66 17.40 7.14
C SER A 179 -8.49 16.24 6.57
N ILE A 180 -8.89 15.30 7.43
CA ILE A 180 -9.78 14.19 7.12
C ILE A 180 -10.76 14.01 8.28
N CYS A 181 -12.05 13.88 7.98
CA CYS A 181 -13.06 13.67 9.00
C CYS A 181 -12.99 12.23 9.54
N PRO A 182 -12.83 12.01 10.87
CA PRO A 182 -12.76 10.66 11.42
C PRO A 182 -14.11 9.93 11.40
N LYS A 183 -15.22 10.68 11.45
CA LYS A 183 -16.57 10.10 11.64
C LYS A 183 -16.97 9.17 10.48
N PRO A 184 -16.81 9.52 9.19
CA PRO A 184 -17.05 8.61 8.07
C PRO A 184 -16.13 7.38 8.01
N LEU A 185 -15.07 7.33 8.82
CA LEU A 185 -14.16 6.20 8.94
C LEU A 185 -14.45 5.33 10.17
N GLY A 186 -15.54 5.61 10.90
CA GLY A 186 -15.87 4.93 12.15
C GLY A 186 -14.93 5.28 13.29
N ARG A 187 -14.27 6.45 13.24
CA ARG A 187 -13.31 6.91 14.24
C ARG A 187 -13.78 8.21 14.89
N ALA A 188 -13.07 8.59 15.95
CA ALA A 188 -13.23 9.87 16.62
C ALA A 188 -11.85 10.49 16.86
N HIS A 189 -11.85 11.80 17.08
CA HIS A 189 -10.66 12.50 17.58
C HIS A 189 -10.31 12.01 18.98
N GLU A 190 -9.01 11.91 19.23
CA GLU A 190 -8.48 11.56 20.53
C GLU A 190 -7.48 12.62 20.99
N PHE A 191 -7.77 13.26 22.12
CA PHE A 191 -6.82 14.16 22.74
C PHE A 191 -5.87 13.38 23.66
N VAL A 192 -4.56 13.55 23.44
CA VAL A 192 -3.54 12.75 24.13
C VAL A 192 -2.66 13.63 25.01
N LEU A 193 -2.46 13.20 26.26
CA LEU A 193 -1.53 13.85 27.17
C LEU A 193 -0.07 13.46 26.88
N GLY A 194 0.77 14.46 26.72
CA GLY A 194 2.18 14.33 26.37
C GLY A 194 3.01 15.54 26.77
N LYS A 195 4.27 15.55 26.33
CA LYS A 195 5.23 16.63 26.62
C LYS A 195 4.83 17.97 25.99
N HIS A 196 4.06 17.93 24.91
CA HIS A 196 3.59 19.11 24.16
C HIS A 196 2.17 19.55 24.54
N SER A 197 1.55 18.90 25.54
CA SER A 197 0.21 19.29 25.98
C SER A 197 0.18 20.71 26.55
N GLY A 198 -0.95 21.38 26.34
CA GLY A 198 -1.26 22.70 26.89
C GLY A 198 -2.29 22.63 28.02
N GLY A 199 -2.44 23.73 28.76
CA GLY A 199 -3.39 23.83 29.87
C GLY A 199 -4.85 23.64 29.45
N GLY A 200 -5.20 24.03 28.22
CA GLY A 200 -6.56 23.87 27.69
C GLY A 200 -7.05 22.41 27.69
N LEU A 201 -6.17 21.45 27.34
CA LEU A 201 -6.52 20.02 27.40
C LEU A 201 -6.75 19.55 28.84
N ILE A 202 -5.94 20.00 29.79
CA ILE A 202 -6.12 19.66 31.21
C ILE A 202 -7.46 20.22 31.71
N SER A 203 -7.78 21.47 31.39
CA SER A 203 -9.06 22.08 31.77
C SER A 203 -10.26 21.32 31.21
N LEU A 204 -10.18 20.88 29.94
CA LEU A 204 -11.22 20.06 29.31
C LEU A 204 -11.44 18.75 30.07
N MET A 205 -10.36 17.99 30.33
CA MET A 205 -10.44 16.71 31.02
C MET A 205 -10.94 16.84 32.47
N LEU A 206 -10.59 17.94 33.16
CA LEU A 206 -11.13 18.24 34.50
C LEU A 206 -12.64 18.55 34.43
N ALA A 207 -13.06 19.35 33.45
CA ALA A 207 -14.47 19.69 33.25
C ALA A 207 -15.35 18.48 32.93
N GLU A 208 -14.86 17.52 32.13
CA GLU A 208 -15.54 16.23 31.87
C GLU A 208 -15.81 15.41 33.14
N LYS A 209 -15.05 15.67 34.21
CA LYS A 209 -15.21 15.03 35.52
C LYS A 209 -15.86 15.95 36.56
N GLY A 210 -16.35 17.12 36.16
CA GLY A 210 -16.97 18.10 37.05
C GLY A 210 -15.99 18.77 38.02
N ILE A 211 -14.69 18.78 37.70
CA ILE A 211 -13.64 19.40 38.53
C ILE A 211 -13.34 20.81 37.99
N ALA A 212 -13.36 21.81 38.87
CA ALA A 212 -13.03 23.19 38.50
C ALA A 212 -11.54 23.33 38.12
N ALA A 213 -11.28 23.88 36.93
CA ALA A 213 -9.93 24.05 36.38
C ALA A 213 -9.28 25.36 36.85
N ALA A 214 -9.05 25.50 38.17
CA ALA A 214 -8.34 26.65 38.72
C ALA A 214 -6.92 26.79 38.10
N PRO A 215 -6.47 27.99 37.68
CA PRO A 215 -5.24 28.16 36.91
C PRO A 215 -4.00 27.48 37.53
N GLU A 216 -3.82 27.62 38.85
CA GLU A 216 -2.68 27.06 39.58
C GLU A 216 -2.75 25.54 39.68
N LEU A 217 -3.96 24.97 39.82
CA LEU A 217 -4.16 23.52 39.81
C LEU A 217 -3.86 22.94 38.42
N THR A 218 -4.41 23.55 37.38
CA THR A 218 -4.19 23.18 35.98
C THR A 218 -2.72 23.19 35.62
N GLN A 219 -1.99 24.25 36.00
CA GLN A 219 -0.56 24.37 35.73
C GLN A 219 0.25 23.29 36.45
N ARG A 220 -0.01 23.04 37.76
CA ARG A 220 0.69 21.98 38.51
C ARG A 220 0.44 20.58 37.92
N ILE A 221 -0.79 20.29 37.50
CA ILE A 221 -1.11 19.02 36.84
C ILE A 221 -0.34 18.90 35.53
N LEU A 222 -0.35 19.96 34.71
CA LEU A 222 0.35 19.99 33.43
C LEU A 222 1.85 19.70 33.59
N ASP A 223 2.50 20.32 34.57
CA ASP A 223 3.93 20.13 34.82
C ASP A 223 4.24 18.68 35.23
N ARG A 224 3.40 18.07 36.08
CA ARG A 224 3.54 16.65 36.48
C ARG A 224 3.31 15.70 35.30
N VAL A 225 2.33 15.97 34.44
CA VAL A 225 2.06 15.19 33.23
C VAL A 225 3.27 15.23 32.29
N LYS A 226 3.83 16.42 32.04
CA LYS A 226 5.02 16.60 31.20
C LYS A 226 6.22 15.85 31.77
N ALA A 227 6.48 15.97 33.07
CA ALA A 227 7.58 15.29 33.74
C ALA A 227 7.45 13.75 33.62
N ALA A 228 6.27 13.19 33.89
CA ALA A 228 6.03 11.75 33.81
C ALA A 228 6.20 11.18 32.38
N LYS A 229 5.92 11.99 31.34
CA LYS A 229 6.09 11.57 29.96
C LYS A 229 7.53 11.65 29.48
N VAL A 230 8.30 12.63 29.94
CA VAL A 230 9.75 12.71 29.67
C VAL A 230 10.49 11.50 30.25
N SER A 231 10.05 10.97 31.40
CA SER A 231 10.65 9.79 32.04
C SER A 231 10.25 8.44 31.41
N THR A 232 9.41 8.43 30.36
CA THR A 232 8.96 7.17 29.76
C THR A 232 10.09 6.51 28.96
N ASN A 233 10.57 5.35 29.43
CA ASN A 233 11.67 4.62 28.82
C ASN A 233 11.29 4.07 27.44
N LYS A 234 12.02 4.46 26.39
CA LYS A 234 11.84 3.96 25.01
C LYS A 234 12.43 2.55 24.78
N ALA A 235 13.00 1.91 25.80
CA ALA A 235 13.61 0.59 25.69
C ALA A 235 12.66 -0.47 25.10
N ALA A 236 11.41 -0.50 25.55
CA ALA A 236 10.41 -1.45 25.03
C ALA A 236 10.17 -1.29 23.51
N ILE A 237 10.12 -0.05 23.02
CA ILE A 237 9.95 0.24 21.58
C ILE A 237 11.19 -0.22 20.79
N ARG A 238 12.39 -0.04 21.34
CA ARG A 238 13.63 -0.51 20.71
C ARG A 238 13.68 -2.05 20.64
N VAL A 239 13.23 -2.74 21.69
CA VAL A 239 13.13 -4.21 21.71
C VAL A 239 12.14 -4.70 20.65
N MET A 240 10.98 -4.04 20.54
CA MET A 240 10.01 -4.35 19.48
C MET A 240 10.62 -4.21 18.09
N ALA A 241 11.31 -3.10 17.82
CA ALA A 241 11.95 -2.87 16.53
C ALA A 241 12.99 -3.95 16.21
N ALA A 242 13.84 -4.32 17.16
CA ALA A 242 14.82 -5.39 16.98
C ALA A 242 14.15 -6.75 16.68
N ARG A 243 13.03 -7.06 17.37
CA ARG A 243 12.29 -8.30 17.16
C ARG A 243 11.62 -8.37 15.79
N LEU A 244 11.06 -7.26 15.30
CA LEU A 244 10.47 -7.19 13.95
C LEU A 244 11.53 -7.48 12.89
N THR A 245 12.72 -6.87 12.99
CA THR A 245 13.83 -7.15 12.07
C THR A 245 14.21 -8.63 12.06
N GLU A 246 14.34 -9.26 13.23
CA GLU A 246 14.64 -10.70 13.34
C GLU A 246 13.58 -11.56 12.64
N LEU A 247 12.29 -11.29 12.90
CA LEU A 247 11.18 -12.04 12.34
C LEU A 247 11.13 -11.92 10.81
N TRP A 248 11.31 -10.71 10.28
CA TRP A 248 11.33 -10.49 8.84
C TRP A 248 12.50 -11.20 8.17
N SER A 249 13.72 -11.09 8.72
CA SER A 249 14.87 -11.82 8.16
C SER A 249 14.66 -13.32 8.14
N ARG A 250 14.01 -13.90 9.17
CA ARG A 250 13.80 -15.35 9.28
C ARG A 250 12.65 -15.88 8.43
N TYR A 251 11.54 -15.15 8.33
CA TYR A 251 10.28 -15.69 7.79
C TYR A 251 9.85 -15.08 6.44
N LEU A 252 10.44 -13.96 6.02
CA LEU A 252 10.19 -13.39 4.69
C LEU A 252 11.24 -13.79 3.65
N SER A 253 12.22 -14.62 4.05
CA SER A 253 13.18 -15.21 3.12
C SER A 253 13.07 -16.73 3.19
N PHE A 254 13.17 -17.37 2.03
CA PHE A 254 13.37 -18.80 1.93
C PHE A 254 14.85 -19.02 1.64
N SER A 255 15.53 -19.80 2.47
CA SER A 255 16.98 -19.92 2.33
C SER A 255 17.35 -20.77 1.11
N ASP A 256 18.48 -20.44 0.48
CA ASP A 256 19.05 -21.26 -0.59
C ASP A 256 19.26 -22.72 -0.12
N GLU A 257 19.62 -22.91 1.14
CA GLU A 257 19.82 -24.25 1.73
C GLU A 257 18.51 -25.04 1.80
N GLU A 258 17.41 -24.44 2.30
CA GLU A 258 16.08 -25.07 2.31
C GLU A 258 15.61 -25.37 0.89
N PHE A 259 15.86 -24.48 -0.07
CA PHE A 259 15.56 -24.71 -1.47
C PHE A 259 16.29 -25.90 -2.04
N TRP A 260 17.62 -25.94 -1.90
CA TRP A 260 18.40 -27.04 -2.42
C TRP A 260 18.10 -28.36 -1.71
N ALA A 261 17.76 -28.35 -0.42
CA ALA A 261 17.32 -29.54 0.30
C ALA A 261 16.04 -30.14 -0.32
N ILE A 262 15.03 -29.31 -0.62
CA ILE A 262 13.81 -29.76 -1.32
C ILE A 262 14.15 -30.28 -2.72
N VAL A 263 15.00 -29.58 -3.47
CA VAL A 263 15.41 -30.01 -4.81
C VAL A 263 16.06 -31.40 -4.74
N TYR A 264 16.97 -31.62 -3.80
CA TYR A 264 17.63 -32.91 -3.64
C TYR A 264 16.67 -34.00 -3.16
N GLU A 265 15.71 -33.67 -2.29
CA GLU A 265 14.66 -34.60 -1.87
C GLU A 265 13.80 -35.04 -3.07
N GLU A 266 13.28 -34.10 -3.87
CA GLU A 266 12.46 -34.39 -5.05
C GLU A 266 13.25 -35.18 -6.12
N MET A 267 14.53 -34.85 -6.33
CA MET A 267 15.39 -35.61 -7.23
C MET A 267 15.65 -37.05 -6.76
N SER A 268 15.59 -37.30 -5.46
CA SER A 268 15.82 -38.61 -4.85
C SER A 268 14.56 -39.47 -4.75
N ARG A 269 13.38 -38.90 -5.06
CA ARG A 269 12.13 -39.65 -5.05
C ARG A 269 12.09 -40.63 -6.23
N PRO A 270 11.71 -41.91 -5.99
CA PRO A 270 11.58 -42.86 -7.07
C PRO A 270 10.49 -42.41 -8.03
N VAL A 271 10.86 -42.23 -9.31
CA VAL A 271 9.92 -41.91 -10.38
C VAL A 271 8.81 -42.97 -10.38
N ALA A 272 7.57 -42.56 -10.11
CA ALA A 272 6.43 -43.45 -10.23
C ALA A 272 6.41 -44.00 -11.67
N ARG A 273 6.63 -45.31 -11.83
CA ARG A 273 6.54 -45.96 -13.14
C ARG A 273 5.15 -45.65 -13.70
N PRO A 274 5.04 -45.07 -14.90
CA PRO A 274 3.75 -44.89 -15.54
C PRO A 274 3.10 -46.28 -15.67
N ARG A 275 1.87 -46.44 -15.17
CA ARG A 275 1.10 -47.66 -15.39
C ARG A 275 0.99 -47.87 -16.89
N GLY A 276 1.45 -49.03 -17.34
CA GLY A 276 1.89 -49.28 -18.71
C GLY A 276 0.90 -48.91 -19.80
N ARG A 277 1.46 -48.43 -20.91
CA ARG A 277 1.08 -48.92 -22.24
C ARG A 277 2.35 -49.09 -23.07
N SER A 278 2.57 -50.33 -23.48
CA SER A 278 3.64 -50.74 -24.38
C SER A 278 3.49 -50.07 -25.75
N THR A 279 4.59 -49.58 -26.33
CA THR A 279 5.24 -50.17 -27.53
C THR A 279 6.47 -49.34 -27.90
N LEU A 280 7.48 -50.02 -28.45
CA LEU A 280 8.82 -49.54 -28.77
C LEU A 280 8.86 -48.43 -29.83
N ALA A 281 9.86 -47.55 -29.72
CA ALA A 281 10.71 -47.16 -30.86
C ALA A 281 12.10 -46.70 -30.35
N LYS A 282 13.14 -47.30 -30.93
CA LYS A 282 14.56 -47.00 -30.66
C LYS A 282 14.96 -45.68 -31.32
N GLY A 283 15.79 -44.90 -30.63
CA GLY A 283 16.81 -44.08 -31.27
C GLY A 283 16.80 -42.59 -30.92
N THR A 284 17.63 -42.19 -29.95
CA THR A 284 18.35 -40.91 -29.97
C THR A 284 19.47 -40.94 -28.92
N GLN A 285 20.69 -40.58 -29.32
CA GLN A 285 21.87 -40.52 -28.46
C GLN A 285 21.78 -39.36 -27.44
N PRO A 286 22.43 -39.46 -26.27
CA PRO A 286 22.42 -38.38 -25.28
C PRO A 286 23.38 -37.25 -25.66
N ILE A 287 22.87 -36.01 -25.61
CA ILE A 287 23.65 -34.77 -25.69
C ILE A 287 24.30 -34.52 -24.33
N THR A 288 25.64 -34.54 -24.26
CA THR A 288 26.40 -34.06 -23.10
C THR A 288 26.55 -32.54 -23.15
N MET A 289 25.92 -31.81 -22.23
CA MET A 289 26.25 -30.39 -21.99
C MET A 289 27.37 -30.26 -20.97
N ARG A 290 28.53 -29.76 -21.41
CA ARG A 290 29.62 -29.29 -20.53
C ARG A 290 29.24 -27.94 -19.92
N ALA A 291 29.25 -27.85 -18.59
CA ALA A 291 29.14 -26.58 -17.87
C ALA A 291 30.43 -25.77 -18.06
N SER A 292 30.33 -24.60 -18.70
CA SER A 292 31.41 -23.60 -18.71
C SER A 292 31.33 -22.75 -17.44
N ARG A 293 32.38 -22.81 -16.61
CA ARG A 293 32.59 -21.87 -15.51
C ARG A 293 33.24 -20.61 -16.09
N SER A 294 32.49 -19.52 -16.24
CA SER A 294 33.09 -18.20 -16.46
C SER A 294 33.58 -17.64 -15.12
N ARG A 295 34.89 -17.47 -15.01
CA ARG A 295 35.51 -16.65 -13.96
C ARG A 295 35.43 -15.20 -14.41
N ASN A 296 34.74 -14.34 -13.67
CA ASN A 296 34.94 -12.90 -13.79
C ASN A 296 36.00 -12.47 -12.78
N ARG A 297 37.15 -12.04 -13.31
CA ARG A 297 38.18 -11.23 -12.66
C ARG A 297 38.21 -9.88 -13.36
N ALA A 298 38.16 -8.79 -12.57
CA ALA A 298 38.74 -7.45 -12.75
C ALA A 298 37.85 -6.48 -11.93
N SER A 299 38.28 -5.93 -10.79
CA SER A 299 39.32 -4.91 -10.52
C SER A 299 38.86 -3.48 -10.84
N LEU A 300 38.77 -2.69 -9.76
CA LEU A 300 38.76 -1.22 -9.61
C LEU A 300 37.71 -0.42 -10.38
#